data_AF-A0A7J4DUW4-F1
#
_entry.id   AF-A0A7J4DUW4-F1
#
_cell.length_a   1.000
_cell.length_b   1.000
_cell.length_c   1.000
_cell.angle_alpha   90.00
_cell.angle_beta   90.00
_cell.angle_gamma   90.00
#
_symmetry.space_group_name_H-M   'P 1'
#
loop_
_entity.id
_entity.type
_entity.pdbx_description
1 polymer ?
#
loop_
_entity_poly.entity_id
_entity_poly.type
_entity_poly.pdbx_seq_one_letter_code
_entity_poly.pdbx_strand_id
1 'polypeptide(L)'
;IADRDIDALNPRTAKRPLVVGIVSLREAWGIVVVGSLLYYISAALLNIYALMLSPIVWAITMSYPYAKRFHWLPHIHLGLVLGLAVFGGYVAVEGCYAQSILQLVVSAPWPLILGVTLWVSGFDTVYAIMDIEFDRKLGLGSIPAKLGVKGALVAALVQHAIASLLFVYTVTVYGLGFPAYITTVASIVLLCYEDYLVLKSLDNIPRAFNLNLVIGPLYTLGIILSEVLKS
;
A
#
# COMPACT_ATOMS: atom_id res chain seq x y z
N ILE A 1 -18.01 -2.09 1.17
CA ILE A 1 -19.00 -3.17 1.44
C ILE A 1 -18.76 -3.75 2.82
N ALA A 2 -17.59 -4.35 3.06
CA ALA A 2 -17.23 -4.96 4.35
C ALA A 2 -17.38 -4.01 5.55
N ASP A 3 -17.04 -2.74 5.40
CA ASP A 3 -17.05 -1.75 6.49
C ASP A 3 -18.31 -0.90 6.57
N ARG A 4 -19.36 -1.20 5.80
CA ARG A 4 -20.55 -0.31 5.70
C ARG A 4 -21.24 -0.08 7.05
N ASP A 5 -21.34 -1.13 7.85
CA ASP A 5 -21.95 -1.14 9.19
C ASP A 5 -21.22 -0.22 10.17
N ILE A 6 -19.89 -0.30 10.21
CA ILE A 6 -19.05 0.51 11.09
C ILE A 6 -18.81 1.92 10.53
N ASP A 7 -18.75 2.07 9.20
CA ASP A 7 -18.65 3.38 8.56
C ASP A 7 -19.88 4.26 8.83
N ALA A 8 -21.06 3.65 8.97
CA ALA A 8 -22.27 4.37 9.34
C ALA A 8 -22.21 4.96 10.77
N LEU A 9 -21.36 4.41 11.63
CA LEU A 9 -21.19 4.83 13.02
C LEU A 9 -20.07 5.86 13.22
N ASN A 10 -19.13 5.98 12.27
CA ASN A 10 -17.99 6.89 12.38
C ASN A 10 -18.36 8.28 11.82
N PRO A 11 -18.30 9.37 12.61
CA PRO A 11 -18.58 10.72 12.13
C PRO A 11 -17.78 11.13 10.88
N ARG A 12 -16.54 10.65 10.75
CA ARG A 12 -15.67 10.92 9.61
C ARG A 12 -16.15 10.25 8.32
N THR A 13 -16.78 9.08 8.42
CA THR A 13 -17.17 8.26 7.26
C THR A 13 -18.69 8.16 7.06
N ALA A 14 -19.49 8.80 7.91
CA ALA A 14 -20.95 8.87 7.82
C ALA A 14 -21.48 9.42 6.49
N LYS A 15 -20.68 10.21 5.77
CA LYS A 15 -21.03 10.77 4.44
C LYS A 15 -20.59 9.90 3.26
N ARG A 16 -20.02 8.71 3.47
CA ARG A 16 -19.54 7.85 2.38
C ARG A 16 -20.71 7.41 1.47
N PRO A 17 -20.52 7.31 0.14
CA PRO A 17 -21.60 7.05 -0.81
C PRO A 17 -22.47 5.81 -0.52
N LEU A 18 -21.84 4.73 -0.05
CA LEU A 18 -22.53 3.48 0.29
C LEU A 18 -23.29 3.54 1.64
N VAL A 19 -22.91 4.46 2.52
CA VAL A 19 -23.59 4.71 3.80
C VAL A 19 -24.85 5.54 3.56
N VAL A 20 -24.72 6.65 2.82
CA VAL A 20 -25.83 7.57 2.52
C VAL A 20 -26.76 7.08 1.40
N GLY A 21 -26.44 5.95 0.75
CA GLY A 21 -27.28 5.32 -0.27
C GLY A 21 -27.21 5.95 -1.66
N ILE A 22 -26.21 6.81 -1.92
CA ILE A 22 -25.90 7.33 -3.27
C ILE A 22 -25.52 6.17 -4.20
N VAL A 23 -24.82 5.17 -3.66
CA VAL A 23 -24.50 3.92 -4.36
C VAL A 23 -25.18 2.77 -3.63
N SER A 24 -25.90 1.93 -4.36
CA SER A 24 -26.54 0.73 -3.84
C SER A 24 -25.54 -0.39 -3.57
N LEU A 25 -25.90 -1.33 -2.69
CA LEU A 25 -25.08 -2.53 -2.46
C LEU A 25 -24.91 -3.37 -3.73
N ARG A 26 -25.92 -3.41 -4.62
CA ARG A 26 -25.86 -4.16 -5.86
C ARG A 26 -24.83 -3.57 -6.82
N GLU A 27 -24.80 -2.24 -6.96
CA GLU A 27 -23.79 -1.55 -7.77
C GLU A 27 -22.38 -1.76 -7.20
N ALA A 28 -22.22 -1.66 -5.88
CA ALA A 28 -20.93 -1.91 -5.24
C ALA A 28 -20.43 -3.35 -5.48
N TRP A 29 -21.31 -4.36 -5.35
CA TRP A 29 -20.95 -5.75 -5.68
C TRP A 29 -20.70 -5.94 -7.17
N GLY A 30 -21.43 -5.24 -8.05
CA GLY A 30 -21.19 -5.22 -9.48
C GLY A 30 -19.76 -4.79 -9.81
N ILE A 31 -19.26 -3.72 -9.17
CA ILE A 31 -17.87 -3.25 -9.32
C ILE A 31 -16.88 -4.32 -8.84
N VAL A 32 -17.14 -4.97 -7.70
CA VAL A 32 -16.27 -6.05 -7.19
C VAL A 32 -16.21 -7.22 -8.17
N VAL A 33 -17.35 -7.68 -8.69
CA VAL A 33 -17.41 -8.80 -9.64
C VAL A 33 -16.72 -8.43 -10.96
N VAL A 34 -17.06 -7.29 -11.55
CA VAL A 34 -16.45 -6.84 -12.82
C VAL A 34 -14.95 -6.62 -12.65
N GLY A 35 -14.52 -5.95 -11.58
CA GLY A 35 -13.10 -5.73 -11.30
C GLY A 35 -12.34 -7.04 -11.09
N SER A 36 -12.93 -8.02 -10.39
CA SER A 36 -12.33 -9.34 -10.19
C SER A 36 -12.22 -10.11 -11.51
N LEU A 37 -13.26 -10.07 -12.35
CA LEU A 37 -13.22 -10.70 -13.67
C LEU A 37 -12.15 -10.08 -14.57
N LEU A 38 -12.09 -8.74 -14.63
CA LEU A 38 -11.07 -8.03 -15.40
C LEU A 38 -9.66 -8.36 -14.89
N TYR A 39 -9.49 -8.48 -13.58
CA TYR A 39 -8.23 -8.89 -12.96
C TYR A 39 -7.81 -10.31 -13.39
N TYR A 40 -8.70 -11.30 -13.27
CA TYR A 40 -8.42 -12.69 -13.68
C TYR A 40 -8.21 -12.83 -15.19
N ILE A 41 -9.00 -12.12 -16.01
CA ILE A 41 -8.84 -12.09 -17.47
C ILE A 41 -7.47 -11.52 -17.81
N SER A 42 -7.09 -10.39 -17.20
CA SER A 42 -5.78 -9.78 -17.43
C SER A 42 -4.65 -10.74 -17.03
N ALA A 43 -4.76 -11.40 -15.88
CA ALA A 43 -3.78 -12.39 -15.44
C ALA A 43 -3.66 -13.59 -16.41
N ALA A 44 -4.79 -14.09 -16.93
CA ALA A 44 -4.83 -15.15 -17.92
C ALA A 44 -4.21 -14.76 -19.28
N LEU A 45 -4.36 -13.49 -19.68
CA LEU A 45 -3.79 -12.96 -20.91
C LEU A 45 -2.28 -12.68 -20.81
N LEU A 46 -1.74 -12.49 -19.60
CA LEU A 46 -0.32 -12.20 -19.39
C LEU A 46 0.54 -13.46 -19.48
N ASN A 47 0.36 -14.40 -18.54
CA ASN A 47 1.06 -15.69 -18.53
C ASN A 47 0.45 -16.64 -17.49
N ILE A 48 0.84 -17.92 -17.55
CA ILE A 48 0.32 -18.95 -16.66
C ILE A 48 0.62 -18.68 -15.19
N TYR A 49 1.80 -18.14 -14.86
CA TYR A 49 2.17 -17.86 -13.46
C TYR A 49 1.37 -16.68 -12.89
N ALA A 50 1.12 -15.65 -13.68
CA ALA A 50 0.23 -14.55 -13.31
C ALA A 50 -1.17 -15.09 -12.97
N LEU A 51 -1.74 -15.94 -13.83
CA LEU A 51 -3.03 -16.58 -13.57
C LEU A 51 -2.98 -17.47 -12.32
N MET A 52 -1.95 -18.30 -12.15
CA MET A 52 -1.81 -19.20 -10.99
C MET A 52 -1.70 -18.45 -9.67
N LEU A 53 -0.98 -17.33 -9.63
CA LEU A 53 -0.76 -16.52 -8.42
C LEU A 53 -1.92 -15.55 -8.16
N SER A 54 -2.72 -15.24 -9.17
CA SER A 54 -3.81 -14.28 -9.07
C SER A 54 -4.84 -14.57 -7.97
N PRO A 55 -5.26 -15.83 -7.67
CA PRO A 55 -6.21 -16.09 -6.59
C PRO A 55 -5.66 -15.72 -5.21
N ILE A 56 -4.35 -15.90 -5.01
CA ILE A 56 -3.68 -15.57 -3.74
C ILE A 56 -3.66 -14.05 -3.55
N VAL A 57 -3.24 -13.30 -4.56
CA VAL A 57 -3.18 -11.83 -4.51
C VAL A 57 -4.58 -11.23 -4.36
N TRP A 58 -5.57 -11.78 -5.07
CA TRP A 58 -6.97 -11.38 -4.94
C TRP A 58 -7.51 -11.65 -3.53
N ALA A 59 -7.26 -12.84 -2.96
CA ALA A 59 -7.71 -13.18 -1.62
C ALA A 59 -7.08 -12.29 -0.54
N ILE A 60 -5.80 -11.94 -0.67
CA ILE A 60 -5.13 -10.99 0.22
C ILE A 60 -5.78 -9.60 0.09
N THR A 61 -6.09 -9.15 -1.12
CA THR A 61 -6.75 -7.87 -1.37
C THR A 61 -8.16 -7.82 -0.78
N MET A 62 -8.96 -8.87 -0.98
CA MET A 62 -10.35 -8.94 -0.50
C MET A 62 -10.45 -9.15 1.01
N SER A 63 -9.42 -9.69 1.65
CA SER A 63 -9.39 -9.90 3.10
C SER A 63 -9.00 -8.64 3.88
N TYR A 64 -8.29 -7.68 3.28
CA TYR A 64 -7.82 -6.47 3.94
C TYR A 64 -8.91 -5.70 4.72
N PRO A 65 -10.12 -5.43 4.16
CA PRO A 65 -11.15 -4.69 4.88
C PRO A 65 -11.58 -5.36 6.18
N TYR A 66 -11.44 -6.68 6.28
CA TYR A 66 -11.79 -7.45 7.46
C TYR A 66 -10.67 -7.50 8.50
N ALA A 67 -9.43 -7.16 8.14
CA ALA A 67 -8.24 -7.32 8.97
C ALA A 67 -8.39 -6.67 10.36
N LYS A 68 -8.96 -5.46 10.41
CA LYS A 68 -9.19 -4.72 11.66
C LYS A 68 -10.20 -5.39 12.61
N ARG A 69 -11.00 -6.34 12.14
CA ARG A 69 -11.92 -7.13 12.98
C ARG A 69 -11.21 -8.29 13.68
N PHE A 70 -10.03 -8.67 13.21
CA PHE A 70 -9.29 -9.85 13.67
C PHE A 70 -7.98 -9.51 14.38
N HIS A 71 -7.27 -8.46 13.95
CA HIS A 71 -5.98 -8.07 14.51
C HIS A 71 -5.71 -6.57 14.39
N TRP A 72 -4.73 -6.08 15.15
CA TRP A 72 -4.37 -4.66 15.24
C TRP A 72 -3.35 -4.19 14.19
N LEU A 73 -3.02 -5.03 13.20
CA LEU A 73 -2.05 -4.73 12.13
C LEU A 73 -2.68 -4.57 10.71
N PRO A 74 -3.86 -3.94 10.53
CA PRO A 74 -4.46 -3.80 9.19
C PRO A 74 -3.59 -2.95 8.25
N HIS A 75 -2.75 -2.06 8.77
CA HIS A 75 -1.84 -1.20 8.00
C HIS A 75 -0.78 -2.02 7.24
N ILE A 76 -0.27 -3.09 7.86
CA ILE A 76 0.68 -4.01 7.20
C ILE A 76 -0.04 -4.80 6.10
N HIS A 77 -1.29 -5.20 6.34
CA HIS A 77 -2.13 -5.86 5.33
C HIS A 77 -2.37 -4.93 4.14
N LEU A 78 -2.73 -3.66 4.37
CA LEU A 78 -2.87 -2.67 3.30
C LEU A 78 -1.56 -2.49 2.52
N GLY A 79 -0.44 -2.36 3.24
CA GLY A 79 0.87 -2.25 2.62
C GLY A 79 1.20 -3.46 1.75
N LEU A 80 0.91 -4.67 2.24
CA LEU A 80 1.11 -5.90 1.50
C LEU A 80 0.28 -5.94 0.21
N VAL A 81 -0.96 -5.42 0.22
CA VAL A 81 -1.78 -5.30 -0.99
C VAL A 81 -1.06 -4.45 -2.05
N LEU A 82 -0.49 -3.30 -1.67
CA LEU A 82 0.23 -2.46 -2.63
C LEU A 82 1.59 -3.05 -3.04
N GLY A 83 2.32 -3.67 -2.12
CA GLY A 83 3.55 -4.41 -2.43
C GLY A 83 3.29 -5.56 -3.41
N LEU A 84 2.18 -6.28 -3.27
CA LEU A 84 1.79 -7.34 -4.19
C LEU A 84 1.38 -6.82 -5.57
N ALA A 85 0.99 -5.54 -5.71
CA ALA A 85 0.81 -4.93 -7.02
C ALA A 85 2.16 -4.80 -7.76
N VAL A 86 3.24 -4.44 -7.06
CA VAL A 86 4.61 -4.44 -7.60
C VAL A 86 5.03 -5.86 -8.00
N PHE A 87 4.78 -6.83 -7.12
CA PHE A 87 5.04 -8.25 -7.42
C PHE A 87 4.25 -8.72 -8.65
N GLY A 88 2.98 -8.35 -8.77
CA GLY A 88 2.14 -8.66 -9.93
C GLY A 88 2.70 -8.07 -11.23
N GLY A 89 3.20 -6.83 -11.20
CA GLY A 89 3.88 -6.22 -12.34
C GLY A 89 5.16 -6.97 -12.75
N TYR A 90 5.96 -7.40 -11.78
CA TYR A 90 7.13 -8.25 -12.02
C TYR A 90 6.74 -9.60 -12.65
N VAL A 91 5.77 -10.30 -12.06
CA VAL A 91 5.26 -11.59 -12.56
C VAL A 91 4.65 -11.46 -13.97
N ALA A 92 4.01 -10.33 -14.28
CA ALA A 92 3.43 -10.07 -15.60
C ALA A 92 4.49 -10.12 -16.72
N VAL A 93 5.72 -9.69 -16.44
CA VAL A 93 6.83 -9.65 -17.41
C VAL A 93 7.68 -10.92 -17.31
N GLU A 94 8.22 -11.21 -16.13
CA GLU A 94 9.18 -12.31 -15.93
C GLU A 94 8.53 -13.70 -15.96
N GLY A 95 7.21 -13.78 -15.74
CA GLY A 95 6.48 -15.04 -15.83
C GLY A 95 6.54 -15.69 -17.22
N CYS A 96 6.75 -14.92 -18.29
CA CYS A 96 6.93 -15.46 -19.63
C CYS A 96 8.24 -16.24 -19.81
N TYR A 97 9.25 -15.95 -18.98
CA TYR A 97 10.60 -16.50 -19.08
C TYR A 97 10.93 -17.47 -17.93
N ALA A 98 10.14 -17.46 -16.86
CA ALA A 98 10.34 -18.27 -15.67
C ALA A 98 10.21 -19.78 -15.95
N GLN A 99 11.21 -20.54 -15.50
CA GLN A 99 11.23 -22.00 -15.61
C GLN A 99 10.47 -22.68 -14.46
N SER A 100 10.27 -21.97 -13.35
CA SER A 100 9.49 -22.45 -12.21
C SER A 100 8.94 -21.31 -11.38
N ILE A 101 7.89 -21.60 -10.60
CA ILE A 101 7.33 -20.66 -9.63
C ILE A 101 8.35 -20.26 -8.56
N LEU A 102 9.23 -21.18 -8.15
CA LEU A 102 10.25 -20.90 -7.13
C LEU A 102 11.26 -19.86 -7.61
N GLN A 103 11.75 -20.00 -8.84
CA GLN A 103 12.63 -19.02 -9.47
C GLN A 103 11.97 -17.64 -9.49
N LEU A 104 10.73 -17.57 -9.97
CA LEU A 104 9.98 -16.33 -10.09
C LEU A 104 9.79 -15.65 -8.73
N VAL A 105 9.42 -16.41 -7.70
CA VAL A 105 9.22 -15.87 -6.35
C VAL A 105 10.55 -15.42 -5.74
N VAL A 106 11.63 -16.18 -5.87
CA VAL A 106 12.93 -15.83 -5.25
C VAL A 106 13.59 -14.63 -5.94
N SER A 107 13.44 -14.51 -7.27
CA SER A 107 14.05 -13.44 -8.06
C SER A 107 13.24 -12.14 -8.09
N ALA A 108 12.05 -12.11 -7.48
CA ALA A 108 11.24 -10.91 -7.40
C ALA A 108 11.98 -9.76 -6.68
N PRO A 109 11.65 -8.49 -6.99
CA PRO A 109 12.27 -7.33 -6.38
C PRO A 109 11.76 -7.09 -4.96
N TRP A 110 12.08 -8.02 -4.05
CA TRP A 110 11.66 -8.01 -2.66
C TRP A 110 12.00 -6.73 -1.91
N PRO A 111 13.18 -6.10 -2.11
CA PRO A 111 13.44 -4.81 -1.48
C PRO A 111 12.40 -3.76 -1.86
N LEU A 112 12.01 -3.67 -3.13
CA LEU A 112 10.99 -2.72 -3.59
C LEU A 112 9.60 -3.09 -3.05
N ILE A 113 9.22 -4.37 -3.12
CA ILE A 113 7.93 -4.89 -2.62
C ILE A 113 7.76 -4.59 -1.13
N LEU A 114 8.79 -4.88 -0.33
CA LEU A 114 8.78 -4.64 1.12
C LEU A 114 8.89 -3.14 1.44
N GLY A 115 9.66 -2.39 0.65
CA GLY A 115 9.76 -0.93 0.76
C GLY A 115 8.41 -0.26 0.58
N VAL A 116 7.68 -0.62 -0.49
CA VAL A 116 6.31 -0.14 -0.73
C VAL A 116 5.36 -0.59 0.38
N THR A 117 5.48 -1.83 0.83
CA THR A 117 4.65 -2.37 1.92
C THR A 117 4.81 -1.55 3.20
N LEU A 118 6.05 -1.25 3.60
CA LEU A 118 6.34 -0.52 4.82
C LEU A 118 6.03 0.98 4.69
N TRP A 119 6.28 1.57 3.52
CA TRP A 119 5.89 2.95 3.23
C TRP A 119 4.38 3.14 3.41
N VAL A 120 3.57 2.29 2.77
CA VAL A 120 2.11 2.34 2.89
C VAL A 120 1.63 2.06 4.31
N SER A 121 2.21 1.05 4.95
CA SER A 121 1.85 0.75 6.33
C SER A 121 2.17 1.91 7.27
N GLY A 122 3.25 2.66 7.04
CA GLY A 122 3.65 3.79 7.87
C GLY A 122 2.67 4.95 7.77
N PHE A 123 2.40 5.45 6.56
CA PHE A 123 1.49 6.59 6.40
C PHE A 123 0.04 6.22 6.77
N ASP A 124 -0.39 4.97 6.54
CA ASP A 124 -1.72 4.51 6.95
C ASP A 124 -1.82 4.39 8.48
N THR A 125 -0.74 4.01 9.16
CA THR A 125 -0.66 4.03 10.63
C THR A 125 -0.81 5.45 11.17
N VAL A 126 -0.16 6.44 10.54
CA VAL A 126 -0.32 7.86 10.88
C VAL A 126 -1.75 8.33 10.63
N TYR A 127 -2.32 8.01 9.47
CA TYR A 127 -3.67 8.42 9.11
C TYR A 127 -4.72 7.87 10.08
N ALA A 128 -4.53 6.63 10.53
CA ALA A 128 -5.42 5.95 11.48
C ALA A 128 -5.41 6.56 12.90
N ILE A 129 -4.45 7.45 13.23
CA ILE A 129 -4.48 8.18 14.51
C ILE A 129 -5.78 8.97 14.66
N MET A 130 -6.35 9.47 13.57
CA MET A 130 -7.62 10.21 13.58
C MET A 130 -8.83 9.37 14.01
N ASP A 131 -8.75 8.04 13.89
CA ASP A 131 -9.84 7.12 14.22
C ASP A 131 -9.60 6.39 15.57
N ILE A 132 -8.58 6.78 16.34
CA ILE A 132 -8.16 6.05 17.56
C ILE A 132 -9.28 5.83 18.59
N GLU A 133 -10.08 6.87 18.86
CA GLU A 133 -11.17 6.80 19.84
C GLU A 133 -12.31 5.92 19.33
N PHE A 134 -12.61 6.06 18.04
CA PHE A 134 -13.65 5.28 17.37
C PHE A 134 -13.29 3.79 17.33
N ASP A 135 -12.06 3.47 16.91
CA ASP A 135 -11.56 2.10 16.85
C ASP A 135 -11.60 1.44 18.23
N ARG A 136 -11.13 2.14 19.28
CA ARG A 136 -11.18 1.62 20.65
C ARG A 136 -12.61 1.39 21.13
N LYS A 137 -13.53 2.32 20.85
CA LYS A 137 -14.93 2.22 21.29
C LYS A 137 -15.65 1.03 20.66
N LEU A 138 -15.35 0.71 19.40
CA LEU A 138 -15.95 -0.43 18.68
C LEU A 138 -15.13 -1.72 18.77
N GLY A 139 -14.00 -1.71 19.48
CA GLY A 139 -13.12 -2.88 19.58
C GLY A 139 -12.44 -3.25 18.26
N LEU A 140 -12.24 -2.28 17.36
CA LEU A 140 -11.51 -2.45 16.11
C LEU A 140 -10.00 -2.38 16.35
N GLY A 141 -9.26 -3.20 15.61
CA GLY A 141 -7.82 -3.27 15.68
C GLY A 141 -7.14 -2.26 14.76
N SER A 142 -6.26 -1.43 15.34
CA SER A 142 -5.30 -0.59 14.63
C SER A 142 -4.05 -0.38 15.49
N ILE A 143 -2.90 -0.09 14.85
CA ILE A 143 -1.65 0.23 15.57
C ILE A 143 -1.85 1.40 16.55
N PRO A 144 -2.48 2.54 16.16
CA PRO A 144 -2.77 3.61 17.11
C PRO A 144 -3.75 3.21 18.21
N ALA A 145 -4.80 2.42 17.92
CA ALA A 145 -5.69 1.94 18.98
C ALA A 145 -4.94 1.13 20.03
N LYS A 146 -3.98 0.28 19.60
CA LYS A 146 -3.20 -0.59 20.48
C LYS A 146 -2.07 0.13 21.23
N LEU A 147 -1.27 0.95 20.55
CA LEU A 147 -0.04 1.55 21.09
C LEU A 147 -0.20 3.01 21.52
N GLY A 148 -1.35 3.62 21.24
CA GLY A 148 -1.57 5.06 21.41
C GLY A 148 -0.83 5.89 20.34
N VAL A 149 -1.05 7.20 20.40
CA VAL A 149 -0.48 8.15 19.41
C VAL A 149 1.04 8.05 19.34
N LYS A 150 1.75 8.14 20.48
CA LYS A 150 3.22 8.11 20.51
C LYS A 150 3.77 6.81 19.92
N GLY A 151 3.18 5.67 20.27
CA GLY A 151 3.61 4.37 19.75
C GLY A 151 3.34 4.22 18.26
N ALA A 152 2.21 4.74 17.75
CA ALA A 152 1.91 4.77 16.33
C ALA A 152 2.91 5.62 15.54
N LEU A 153 3.27 6.80 16.05
CA LEU A 153 4.27 7.65 15.42
C LEU A 153 5.65 6.98 15.37
N VAL A 154 6.07 6.33 16.46
CA VAL A 154 7.33 5.56 16.47
C VAL A 154 7.27 4.39 15.47
N ALA A 155 6.16 3.65 15.43
CA ALA A 155 5.99 2.56 14.47
C ALA A 155 6.07 3.07 13.02
N ALA A 156 5.36 4.16 12.69
CA ALA A 156 5.39 4.77 11.37
C ALA A 156 6.80 5.25 10.98
N LEU A 157 7.51 5.95 11.89
CA LEU A 157 8.89 6.39 11.66
C LEU A 157 9.83 5.21 11.37
N VAL A 158 9.71 4.11 12.11
CA VAL A 158 10.51 2.90 11.87
C VAL A 158 10.18 2.29 10.51
N GLN A 159 8.89 2.21 10.15
CA GLN A 159 8.45 1.70 8.86
C GLN A 159 8.95 2.56 7.70
N HIS A 160 8.84 3.89 7.80
CA HIS A 160 9.34 4.85 6.82
C HIS A 160 10.87 4.81 6.69
N ALA A 161 11.59 4.69 7.79
CA ALA A 161 13.05 4.56 7.77
C ALA A 161 13.49 3.28 7.05
N ILE A 162 12.88 2.13 7.37
CA ILE A 162 13.18 0.87 6.70
C ILE A 162 12.78 0.94 5.21
N ALA A 163 11.62 1.49 4.89
CA ALA A 163 11.19 1.69 3.50
C ALA A 163 12.19 2.53 2.71
N SER A 164 12.69 3.62 3.30
CA SER A 164 13.70 4.49 2.69
C SER A 164 15.00 3.75 2.41
N LEU A 165 15.48 2.93 3.37
CA LEU A 165 16.66 2.09 3.17
C LEU A 165 16.45 1.07 2.04
N LEU A 166 15.27 0.45 1.98
CA LEU A 166 14.93 -0.52 0.93
C LEU A 166 14.82 0.13 -0.45
N PHE A 167 14.32 1.36 -0.54
CA PHE A 167 14.28 2.13 -1.79
C PHE A 167 15.68 2.48 -2.31
N VAL A 168 16.59 2.91 -1.43
CA VAL A 168 18.00 3.13 -1.78
C VAL A 168 18.65 1.81 -2.19
N TYR A 169 18.45 0.75 -1.40
CA TYR A 169 19.01 -0.57 -1.68
C TYR A 169 18.54 -1.12 -3.04
N THR A 170 17.27 -0.91 -3.40
CA THR A 170 16.72 -1.27 -4.71
C THR A 170 17.50 -0.60 -5.84
N VAL A 171 17.66 0.72 -5.78
CA VAL A 171 18.37 1.48 -6.83
C VAL A 171 19.81 1.00 -6.99
N THR A 172 20.48 0.71 -5.88
CA THR A 172 21.87 0.21 -5.87
C THR A 172 22.00 -1.20 -6.43
N VAL A 173 21.20 -2.16 -5.96
CA VAL A 173 21.33 -3.57 -6.34
C VAL A 173 20.92 -3.83 -7.77
N TYR A 174 19.91 -3.10 -8.27
CA TYR A 174 19.49 -3.19 -9.67
C TYR A 174 20.32 -2.30 -10.61
N GLY A 175 21.38 -1.65 -10.09
CA GLY A 175 22.31 -0.85 -10.89
C GLY A 175 21.61 0.29 -11.65
N LEU A 176 20.59 0.92 -11.05
CA LEU A 176 19.84 2.00 -11.69
C LEU A 176 20.71 3.27 -11.82
N GLY A 177 20.43 4.06 -12.86
CA GLY A 177 21.17 5.26 -13.21
C GLY A 177 20.88 6.46 -12.31
N PHE A 178 21.59 7.56 -12.55
CA PHE A 178 21.52 8.79 -11.76
C PHE A 178 20.10 9.36 -11.56
N PRO A 179 19.17 9.35 -12.55
CA PRO A 179 17.80 9.83 -12.33
C PRO A 179 17.08 9.08 -11.20
N ALA A 180 17.28 7.76 -11.07
CA ALA A 180 16.64 6.96 -10.04
C ALA A 180 17.15 7.33 -8.64
N TYR A 181 18.45 7.63 -8.49
CA TYR A 181 18.99 8.14 -7.22
C TYR A 181 18.38 9.49 -6.83
N ILE A 182 18.26 10.42 -7.77
CA ILE A 182 17.69 11.75 -7.49
C ILE A 182 16.23 11.62 -7.02
N THR A 183 15.39 10.88 -7.75
CA THR A 183 13.97 10.76 -7.37
C THR A 183 13.79 9.96 -6.09
N THR A 184 14.69 9.01 -5.80
CA THR A 184 14.71 8.29 -4.52
C THR A 184 15.00 9.23 -3.36
N VAL A 185 16.06 10.05 -3.46
CA VAL A 185 16.38 11.04 -2.43
C VAL A 185 15.24 12.04 -2.27
N ALA A 186 14.66 12.53 -3.36
CA ALA A 186 13.52 13.44 -3.31
C ALA A 186 12.28 12.79 -2.65
N SER A 187 12.00 11.52 -2.92
CA SER A 187 10.93 10.75 -2.29
C SER A 187 11.15 10.59 -0.78
N ILE A 188 12.38 10.30 -0.35
CA ILE A 188 12.77 10.20 1.06
C ILE A 188 12.64 11.56 1.76
N VAL A 189 13.03 12.66 1.10
CA VAL A 189 12.84 14.02 1.64
C VAL A 189 11.36 14.33 1.85
N LEU A 190 10.48 13.97 0.91
CA LEU A 190 9.03 14.13 1.07
C LEU A 190 8.50 13.29 2.24
N LEU A 191 8.96 12.06 2.39
CA LEU A 191 8.57 11.17 3.49
C LEU A 191 9.02 11.72 4.85
N CYS A 192 10.27 12.18 4.97
CA CYS A 192 10.78 12.85 6.17
C CYS A 192 10.01 14.16 6.46
N TYR A 193 9.59 14.89 5.43
CA TYR A 193 8.80 16.10 5.60
C TYR A 193 7.39 15.80 6.11
N GLU A 194 6.77 14.72 5.62
CA GLU A 194 5.52 14.20 6.15
C GLU A 194 5.64 13.88 7.65
N ASP A 195 6.64 13.09 8.03
CA ASP A 195 6.90 12.72 9.42
C ASP A 195 7.11 13.96 10.30
N TYR A 196 7.88 14.93 9.81
CA TYR A 196 8.08 16.23 10.48
C TYR A 196 6.76 16.99 10.71
N LEU A 197 5.88 17.05 9.71
CA LEU A 197 4.60 17.75 9.81
C LEU A 197 3.74 17.15 10.93
N VAL A 198 3.67 15.83 11.00
CA VAL A 198 2.85 15.09 11.99
C VAL A 198 3.44 15.23 13.39
N LEU A 199 4.77 15.16 13.53
CA LEU A 199 5.47 15.37 14.80
C LEU A 199 5.28 16.80 15.34
N LYS A 200 5.10 17.79 14.45
CA LYS A 200 4.83 19.18 14.83
C LYS A 200 3.40 19.39 15.35
N SER A 201 2.41 18.78 14.70
CA SER A 201 1.02 18.77 15.16
C SER A 201 0.24 17.67 14.44
N LEU A 202 -0.63 16.98 15.18
CA LEU A 202 -1.56 15.97 14.62
C LEU A 202 -2.60 16.60 13.68
N ASP A 203 -2.85 17.90 13.78
CA ASP A 203 -3.74 18.62 12.84
C ASP A 203 -3.20 18.58 11.39
N ASN A 204 -1.90 18.32 11.22
CA ASN A 204 -1.29 18.20 9.91
C ASN A 204 -1.50 16.83 9.25
N ILE A 205 -2.09 15.82 9.92
CA ILE A 205 -2.24 14.46 9.39
C ILE A 205 -2.87 14.45 7.97
N PRO A 206 -3.96 15.18 7.68
CA PRO A 206 -4.52 15.19 6.32
C PRO A 206 -3.56 15.75 5.27
N ARG A 207 -2.80 16.78 5.62
CA ARG A 207 -1.79 17.39 4.73
C ARG A 207 -0.61 16.45 4.51
N ALA A 208 -0.12 15.85 5.58
CA ALA A 208 0.92 14.84 5.59
C ALA A 208 0.55 13.66 4.69
N PHE A 209 -0.64 13.07 4.89
CA PHE A 209 -1.15 11.97 4.07
C PHE A 209 -1.19 12.29 2.57
N ASN A 210 -1.60 13.51 2.20
CA ASN A 210 -1.66 13.92 0.79
C ASN A 210 -0.29 14.03 0.10
N LEU A 211 0.82 14.16 0.84
CA LEU A 211 2.17 14.15 0.25
C LEU A 211 2.49 12.79 -0.39
N ASN A 212 1.92 11.71 0.12
CA ASN A 212 2.10 10.35 -0.42
C ASN A 212 1.59 10.19 -1.86
N LEU A 213 0.71 11.07 -2.33
CA LEU A 213 0.25 11.09 -3.73
C LEU A 213 1.40 11.35 -4.72
N VAL A 214 2.48 12.01 -4.27
CA VAL A 214 3.62 12.39 -5.12
C VAL A 214 4.74 11.35 -5.06
N ILE A 215 4.95 10.71 -3.91
CA ILE A 215 6.09 9.80 -3.66
C ILE A 215 6.13 8.64 -4.67
N GLY A 216 5.02 7.93 -4.85
CA GLY A 216 4.95 6.80 -5.78
C GLY A 216 5.28 7.19 -7.23
N PRO A 217 4.55 8.14 -7.84
CA PRO A 217 4.84 8.60 -9.20
C PRO A 217 6.27 9.14 -9.38
N LEU A 218 6.79 9.88 -8.39
CA LEU A 218 8.15 10.42 -8.43
C LEU A 218 9.21 9.32 -8.44
N TYR A 219 9.08 8.33 -7.56
CA TYR A 219 9.99 7.18 -7.49
C TYR A 219 9.97 6.39 -8.81
N THR A 220 8.78 6.04 -9.31
CA THR A 220 8.60 5.32 -10.58
C THR A 220 9.17 6.09 -11.77
N LEU A 221 8.97 7.41 -11.84
CA LEU A 221 9.50 8.24 -12.92
C LEU A 221 11.04 8.14 -13.01
N GLY A 222 11.74 8.13 -11.88
CA GLY A 222 13.19 8.00 -11.88
C GLY A 222 13.68 6.64 -12.35
N ILE A 223 12.94 5.56 -12.05
CA ILE A 223 13.24 4.22 -12.59
C ILE A 223 13.08 4.23 -14.12
N ILE A 224 11.98 4.78 -14.63
CA ILE A 224 11.73 4.86 -16.08
C ILE A 224 12.82 5.69 -16.77
N LEU A 225 13.13 6.87 -16.25
CA LEU A 225 14.17 7.74 -16.81
C LEU A 225 15.57 7.10 -16.74
N SER A 226 15.85 6.33 -15.68
CA SER A 226 17.10 5.58 -15.57
C SER A 226 17.25 4.59 -16.72
N GLU A 227 16.22 3.82 -17.05
CA GLU A 227 16.30 2.81 -18.10
C GLU A 227 16.32 3.44 -19.50
N VAL A 228 15.55 4.51 -19.75
CA VAL A 228 15.56 5.23 -21.04
C VAL A 228 16.89 5.92 -21.32
N LEU A 229 17.64 6.36 -20.29
CA LEU A 229 18.94 7.02 -20.48
C LEU A 229 20.12 6.04 -20.50
N LYS A 230 19.91 4.77 -20.17
CA LYS A 230 20.91 3.69 -20.33
C LYS A 230 20.89 3.09 -21.73
N SER A 231 19.75 3.13 -22.42
CA SER A 231 19.58 2.72 -23.82
C SER A 231 20.09 3.76 -24.81
#